data_AF-A0A3D4MYQ2-F1
#
_entry.id   AF-A0A3D4MYQ2-F1
#
_cell.length_a   1.000
_cell.length_b   1.000
_cell.length_c   1.000
_cell.angle_alpha   90.00
_cell.angle_beta   90.00
_cell.angle_gamma   90.00
#
_symmetry.space_group_name_H-M   'P 1'
#
loop_
_entity.id
_entity.type
_entity.pdbx_description
1 polymer ?
#
loop_
_entity_poly.entity_id
_entity_poly.type
_entity_poly.pdbx_seq_one_letter_code
_entity_poly.pdbx_strand_id
1 'polypeptide(L)'
;MNIQAIEERSELLCRMRSWFADNDYLEVSTPILSTHLIPEPTIANFATQYISEFHGSRELYLVPSPEVHMKRIIAETKRSIYQFSHCFRNREQIGSHHNPEFTML
;
A
#
# COMPACT_ATOMS: atom_id res chain seq x y z
N MET A 1 -5.75 -9.16 22.45
CA MET A 1 -5.80 -7.85 21.76
C MET A 1 -5.39 -6.79 22.76
N ASN A 2 -4.31 -6.05 22.50
CA ASN A 2 -3.81 -5.02 23.42
C ASN A 2 -4.39 -3.66 23.00
N ILE A 3 -5.34 -3.13 23.80
CA ILE A 3 -6.02 -1.86 23.49
C ILE A 3 -5.07 -0.66 23.51
N GLN A 4 -4.16 -0.62 24.48
CA GLN A 4 -3.18 0.45 24.59
C GLN A 4 -2.32 0.55 23.32
N ALA A 5 -1.84 -0.58 22.79
CA ALA A 5 -1.07 -0.58 21.54
C ALA A 5 -1.88 -0.11 20.32
N ILE A 6 -3.20 -0.35 20.30
CA ILE A 6 -4.09 0.12 19.24
C ILE A 6 -4.31 1.64 19.35
N GLU A 7 -4.48 2.16 20.57
CA GLU A 7 -4.60 3.59 20.84
C GLU A 7 -3.31 4.34 20.48
N GLU A 8 -2.15 3.84 20.90
CA GLU A 8 -0.83 4.39 20.56
C GLU A 8 -0.60 4.41 19.04
N ARG A 9 -1.00 3.34 18.33
CA ARG A 9 -0.95 3.31 16.87
C ARG A 9 -1.86 4.37 16.24
N SER A 10 -3.08 4.54 16.75
CA SER A 10 -4.02 5.55 16.27
C SER A 10 -3.44 6.96 16.41
N GLU A 11 -2.90 7.28 17.59
CA GLU A 11 -2.24 8.56 17.85
C GLU A 11 -1.03 8.79 16.95
N LEU A 12 -0.18 7.77 16.78
CA LEU A 12 0.98 7.83 15.89
C LEU A 12 0.57 8.20 14.45
N LEU A 13 -0.45 7.55 13.91
CA LEU A 13 -0.94 7.82 12.56
C LEU A 13 -1.48 9.25 12.42
N CYS A 14 -2.20 9.75 13.42
CA CYS A 14 -2.65 11.15 13.44
C CYS A 14 -1.46 12.12 13.42
N ARG A 15 -0.47 11.91 14.29
CA ARG A 15 0.72 12.75 14.38
C ARG A 15 1.54 12.76 13.10
N MET A 16 1.71 11.60 12.45
CA MET A 16 2.41 11.51 11.17
C MET A 16 1.67 12.28 10.07
N ARG A 17 0.33 12.19 9.98
CA ARG A 17 -0.46 12.98 9.02
C ARG A 17 -0.29 14.47 9.26
N SER A 18 -0.38 14.93 10.51
CA SER A 18 -0.13 16.33 10.86
C SER A 18 1.25 16.78 10.40
N TRP A 19 2.28 15.98 10.66
CA TRP A 19 3.64 16.30 10.22
C TRP A 19 3.75 16.45 8.69
N PHE A 20 3.18 15.53 7.90
CA PHE A 20 3.22 15.66 6.44
C PHE A 20 2.45 16.89 5.94
N ALA A 21 1.29 17.17 6.52
CA ALA A 21 0.50 18.36 6.19
C ALA A 21 1.26 19.66 6.49
N ASP A 22 1.92 19.74 7.65
CA ASP A 22 2.75 20.87 8.05
C ASP A 22 3.97 21.07 7.13
N ASN A 23 4.39 20.03 6.41
CA ASN A 23 5.51 20.03 5.47
C ASN A 23 5.08 20.06 3.98
N ASP A 24 3.82 20.40 3.68
CA ASP A 24 3.26 20.53 2.32
C ASP A 24 3.35 19.25 1.47
N TYR A 25 3.26 18.08 2.12
CA TYR A 25 3.04 16.81 1.42
C TYR A 25 1.54 16.55 1.26
N LEU A 26 1.15 16.13 0.05
CA LEU A 26 -0.23 15.76 -0.26
C LEU A 26 -0.48 14.27 0.03
N GLU A 27 -1.43 13.96 0.92
CA GLU A 27 -1.89 12.57 1.13
C GLU A 27 -2.63 12.08 -0.12
N VAL A 28 -2.22 10.92 -0.65
CA VAL A 28 -2.88 10.28 -1.79
C VAL A 28 -3.30 8.86 -1.44
N SER A 29 -4.17 8.28 -2.26
CA SER A 29 -4.54 6.87 -2.20
C SER A 29 -4.47 6.26 -3.59
N THR A 30 -3.67 5.21 -3.75
CA THR A 30 -3.51 4.48 -5.01
C THR A 30 -4.19 3.11 -4.96
N PRO A 31 -4.50 2.50 -6.12
CA PRO A 31 -5.08 1.16 -6.18
C PRO A 31 -4.25 0.11 -5.43
N ILE A 32 -4.93 -0.75 -4.67
CA ILE A 32 -4.36 -1.92 -3.99
C ILE A 32 -4.26 -3.12 -4.94
N LEU A 33 -5.11 -3.16 -5.96
CA LEU A 33 -5.11 -4.19 -6.99
C LEU A 33 -4.51 -3.64 -8.28
N SER A 34 -3.61 -4.40 -8.89
CA SER A 34 -2.95 -4.05 -10.14
C SER A 34 -3.04 -5.18 -11.17
N THR A 35 -3.20 -4.81 -12.44
CA THR A 35 -3.03 -5.74 -13.58
C THR A 35 -1.55 -5.99 -13.90
N HIS A 36 -0.65 -5.17 -13.36
CA HIS A 36 0.78 -5.23 -13.62
C HIS A 36 1.57 -5.33 -12.32
N LEU A 37 2.49 -6.28 -12.30
CA LEU A 37 3.43 -6.45 -11.20
C LEU A 37 4.69 -5.63 -11.44
N ILE A 38 5.31 -5.19 -10.35
CA ILE A 38 6.71 -4.75 -10.37
C ILE A 38 7.55 -6.00 -10.62
N PRO A 39 8.52 -5.99 -11.56
CA PRO A 39 9.43 -7.11 -11.76
C PRO A 39 10.48 -7.15 -10.63
N GLU A 40 10.03 -7.39 -9.40
CA GLU A 40 10.89 -7.57 -8.23
C GLU A 40 11.07 -9.08 -8.01
N PRO A 41 12.21 -9.67 -8.39
CA PRO A 41 12.38 -11.13 -8.42
C PRO A 41 12.35 -11.77 -7.04
N THR A 42 12.58 -10.99 -5.98
CA THR A 42 12.63 -11.44 -4.59
C THR A 42 11.28 -11.38 -3.87
N ILE A 43 10.26 -10.74 -4.47
CA ILE A 43 8.95 -10.59 -3.84
C ILE A 43 7.92 -11.43 -4.61
N ALA A 44 7.35 -12.42 -3.92
CA ALA A 44 6.18 -13.12 -4.43
C ALA A 44 4.92 -12.29 -4.14
N ASN A 45 4.02 -12.23 -5.11
CA ASN A 45 2.79 -11.45 -5.01
C ASN A 45 1.58 -12.35 -4.71
N PHE A 46 0.58 -11.80 -4.03
CA PHE A 46 -0.73 -12.42 -3.96
C PHE A 46 -1.48 -12.15 -5.27
N ALA A 47 -2.18 -13.17 -5.78
CA ALA A 47 -3.06 -13.06 -6.93
C ALA A 47 -4.51 -13.26 -6.49
N THR A 48 -5.43 -12.59 -7.19
CA THR A 48 -6.86 -12.75 -7.05
C THR A 48 -7.51 -12.62 -8.43
N GLN A 49 -8.79 -12.99 -8.54
CA GLN A 49 -9.54 -12.91 -9.78
C GLN A 49 -10.59 -11.80 -9.69
N TYR A 50 -10.51 -10.84 -10.61
CA TYR A 50 -11.62 -9.96 -10.90
C TYR A 50 -12.62 -10.69 -11.78
N ILE A 51 -13.89 -10.70 -11.35
CA ILE A 51 -14.99 -11.33 -12.08
C ILE A 51 -16.02 -10.25 -12.39
N SER A 52 -16.33 -10.07 -13.68
CA SER A 52 -17.34 -9.14 -14.15
C SER A 52 -18.15 -9.75 -15.28
N GLU A 53 -19.47 -9.56 -15.21
CA GLU A 53 -20.39 -9.99 -16.27
C GLU A 53 -20.17 -9.21 -17.57
N PHE A 54 -19.76 -7.94 -17.48
CA PHE A 54 -19.63 -7.04 -18.63
C PHE A 54 -18.20 -6.93 -19.17
N HIS A 55 -17.20 -7.21 -18.33
CA HIS A 55 -15.78 -7.04 -18.67
C HIS A 55 -14.99 -8.36 -18.68
N GLY A 56 -15.68 -9.49 -18.50
CA GLY A 56 -15.06 -10.79 -18.35
C GLY A 56 -14.28 -10.92 -17.03
N SER A 57 -13.55 -12.03 -16.89
CA SER A 57 -12.66 -12.25 -15.76
C SER A 57 -11.21 -11.95 -16.13
N ARG A 58 -10.45 -11.44 -15.17
CA ARG A 58 -9.00 -11.22 -15.31
C ARG A 58 -8.30 -11.40 -13.97
N GLU A 59 -7.03 -11.81 -14.03
CA GLU A 59 -6.18 -11.86 -12.85
C GLU A 59 -5.78 -10.44 -12.44
N LEU A 60 -5.81 -10.19 -11.13
CA LEU A 60 -5.28 -8.99 -10.49
C LEU A 60 -4.35 -9.41 -9.36
N TYR A 61 -3.42 -8.53 -9.01
CA TYR A 61 -2.47 -8.79 -7.94
C TYR A 61 -2.60 -7.73 -6.85
N LEU A 62 -2.47 -8.15 -5.60
CA LEU A 62 -2.30 -7.22 -4.48
C LEU A 62 -0.89 -6.63 -4.55
N VAL A 63 -0.79 -5.31 -4.40
CA VAL A 63 0.48 -4.60 -4.57
C VAL A 63 1.41 -4.81 -3.36
N PRO A 64 2.71 -5.08 -3.59
CA PRO A 64 3.70 -5.17 -2.51
C PRO A 64 4.22 -3.81 -2.02
N SER A 65 3.92 -2.74 -2.78
CA SER A 65 4.26 -1.34 -2.54
C SER A 65 3.40 -0.43 -3.44
N PRO A 66 3.03 0.80 -3.01
CA PRO A 66 2.31 1.77 -3.86
C PRO A 66 3.21 2.47 -4.89
N GLU A 67 4.51 2.21 -4.89
CA GLU A 67 5.55 2.96 -5.62
C GLU A 67 5.21 3.24 -7.09
N VAL A 68 4.80 2.24 -7.88
CA VAL A 68 4.53 2.43 -9.32
C VAL A 68 3.40 3.43 -9.56
N HIS A 69 2.35 3.38 -8.72
CA HIS A 69 1.24 4.31 -8.84
C HIS A 69 1.64 5.71 -8.37
N MET A 70 2.38 5.81 -7.26
CA MET A 70 2.86 7.09 -6.74
C MET A 70 3.83 7.78 -7.70
N LYS A 71 4.72 7.04 -8.35
CA LYS A 71 5.64 7.57 -9.38
C LYS A 71 4.90 8.26 -10.53
N ARG A 72 3.75 7.72 -10.95
CA ARG A 72 2.91 8.33 -11.98
C ARG A 72 2.30 9.66 -11.51
N ILE A 73 1.77 9.69 -10.28
CA ILE A 73 1.25 10.92 -9.67
C ILE A 73 2.35 11.99 -9.57
N ILE A 74 3.54 11.63 -9.11
CA ILE A 74 4.68 12.57 -9.03
C ILE A 74 5.06 13.06 -10.43
N ALA A 75 5.12 12.16 -11.41
CA ALA A 75 5.47 12.52 -12.78
C ALA A 75 4.50 13.55 -13.39
N GLU A 76 3.20 13.39 -13.12
CA GLU A 76 2.13 14.25 -13.64
C GLU A 76 1.96 15.55 -12.85
N THR A 77 2.00 15.50 -11.52
CA THR A 77 1.66 16.64 -10.65
C THR A 77 2.86 17.45 -10.18
N LYS A 78 4.06 16.86 -10.20
CA LYS A 78 5.29 17.41 -9.59
C LYS A 78 5.13 17.79 -8.11
N ARG A 79 4.17 17.20 -7.40
CA ARG A 79 3.93 17.43 -5.96
C ARG A 79 4.70 16.42 -5.12
N SER A 80 5.12 16.85 -3.94
CA SER A 80 5.50 15.96 -2.84
C SER A 80 4.25 15.27 -2.31
N ILE A 81 4.25 13.94 -2.28
CA ILE A 81 3.09 13.12 -1.89
C ILE A 81 3.49 12.06 -0.86
N TYR A 82 2.53 11.58 -0.08
CA TYR A 82 2.69 10.43 0.81
C TYR A 82 1.40 9.58 0.84
N GLN A 83 1.50 8.33 1.30
CA GLN A 83 0.34 7.46 1.46
C GLN A 83 0.58 6.46 2.59
N PHE A 84 -0.40 6.31 3.48
CA PHE A 84 -0.51 5.11 4.30
C PHE A 84 -1.19 4.00 3.49
N SER A 85 -0.42 3.03 3.02
CA SER A 85 -0.91 1.98 2.11
C SER A 85 -0.91 0.60 2.76
N HIS A 86 -1.99 -0.17 2.55
CA HIS A 86 -1.96 -1.60 2.81
C HIS A 86 -1.18 -2.30 1.69
N CYS A 87 -0.09 -2.94 2.07
CA CYS A 87 0.80 -3.67 1.16
C CYS A 87 0.77 -5.16 1.49
N PHE A 88 0.94 -5.97 0.46
CA PHE A 88 0.79 -7.42 0.55
C PHE A 88 1.98 -8.12 -0.07
N ARG A 89 2.63 -9.00 0.68
CA ARG A 89 3.79 -9.78 0.22
C ARG A 89 3.55 -11.25 0.51
N ASN A 90 3.49 -12.03 -0.56
CA ASN A 90 3.29 -13.47 -0.48
C ASN A 90 4.63 -14.16 -0.18
N ARG A 91 4.59 -15.36 0.41
CA ARG A 91 5.76 -16.17 0.78
C ARG A 91 6.79 -15.47 1.67
N GLU A 92 6.43 -14.34 2.27
CA GLU A 92 7.19 -13.72 3.36
C GLU A 92 7.18 -14.67 4.57
N GLN A 93 8.33 -14.84 5.24
CA GLN A 93 8.39 -15.67 6.44
C GLN A 93 7.60 -14.99 7.56
N ILE A 94 6.47 -15.57 7.98
CA ILE A 94 5.69 -15.03 9.09
C ILE A 94 6.53 -15.10 10.37
N GLY A 95 6.67 -13.97 11.05
CA GLY A 95 7.48 -13.85 12.26
C GLY A 95 7.18 -12.58 13.04
N SER A 96 7.98 -12.28 14.06
CA SER A 96 7.79 -11.10 14.91
C SER A 96 7.86 -9.76 14.16
N HIS A 97 8.51 -9.75 12.99
CA HIS A 97 8.72 -8.55 12.18
C HIS A 97 8.05 -8.60 10.80
N HIS A 98 7.38 -9.70 10.46
CA HIS A 98 6.87 -9.94 9.11
C HIS A 98 5.44 -10.46 9.18
N ASN A 99 4.54 -9.73 8.53
CA ASN A 99 3.15 -10.14 8.33
C ASN A 99 2.84 -10.06 6.83
N PRO A 100 2.06 -11.01 6.25
CA PRO A 100 1.77 -11.01 4.81
C PRO A 100 1.02 -9.76 4.32
N GLU A 101 0.31 -9.08 5.22
CA GLU A 101 -0.26 -7.75 5.01
C GLU A 101 0.28 -6.78 6.05
N PHE A 102 0.60 -5.56 5.65
CA PHE A 102 1.10 -4.54 6.57
C PHE A 102 0.82 -3.14 6.05
N THR A 103 0.91 -2.15 6.94
CA THR A 103 0.84 -0.73 6.54
C THR A 103 2.24 -0.24 6.21
N MET A 104 2.41 0.24 4.99
CA MET A 104 3.58 1.00 4.54
C MET A 104 3.24 2.48 4.60
N LEU A 105 4.24 3.30 4.93
CA LEU A 105 4.24 4.75 4.76
C LEU A 105 5.39 5.09 3.80
#